data_AF-A0A1Q6JYC9-F1
#
_entry.id   AF-A0A1Q6JYC9-F1
#
_cell.length_a   1.000
_cell.length_b   1.000
_cell.length_c   1.000
_cell.angle_alpha   90.00
_cell.angle_beta   90.00
_cell.angle_gamma   90.00
#
_symmetry.space_group_name_H-M   'P 1'
#
loop_
_entity.id
_entity.type
_entity.pdbx_description
1 polymer ?
#
loop_
_entity_poly.entity_id
_entity_poly.type
_entity_poly.pdbx_seq_one_letter_code
_entity_poly.pdbx_strand_id
1 'polypeptide(L)'
;MENYLEMKFLSIPENVSFSRSTVSAFCLALDPSVEELNDVKTAVSEAVTNSIVHGYENRKTEIIEITAKCEKNSVEILIVDHGVGIPDVKRAMEPFFTTKPNEERSGMGFTIMQTFMDEVAVDSKDGETRVKLLKRFKGNDNV
;
A
#
# COMPACT_ATOMS: atom_id res chain seq x y z
N MET A 1 -18.91 3.09 10.49
CA MET A 1 -18.91 1.60 10.38
C MET A 1 -17.62 1.09 10.99
N GLU A 2 -17.64 -0.06 11.66
CA GLU A 2 -16.42 -0.79 12.05
C GLU A 2 -16.40 -2.11 11.28
N ASN A 3 -15.36 -2.31 10.47
CA ASN A 3 -15.20 -3.54 9.70
C ASN A 3 -13.71 -3.74 9.39
N TYR A 4 -13.30 -4.97 9.09
CA TYR A 4 -11.95 -5.24 8.63
C TYR A 4 -11.92 -6.32 7.54
N LEU A 5 -10.86 -6.25 6.74
CA LEU A 5 -10.50 -7.22 5.71
C LEU A 5 -9.06 -7.66 5.96
N GLU A 6 -8.81 -8.96 5.89
CA GLU A 6 -7.46 -9.54 5.82
C GLU A 6 -7.35 -10.39 4.56
N MET A 7 -6.24 -10.24 3.84
CA MET A 7 -5.92 -11.07 2.68
C MET A 7 -4.43 -11.37 2.60
N LYS A 8 -4.11 -12.57 2.14
CA LYS A 8 -2.75 -13.03 1.84
C LYS A 8 -2.69 -13.61 0.45
N PHE A 9 -1.64 -13.32 -0.29
CA PHE A 9 -1.49 -13.76 -1.68
C PHE A 9 -0.02 -13.82 -2.09
N LEU A 10 0.27 -14.59 -3.15
CA LEU A 10 1.62 -14.72 -3.69
C LEU A 10 2.13 -13.39 -4.27
N SER A 11 3.43 -13.15 -4.13
CA SER A 11 4.19 -12.00 -4.65
C SER A 11 4.36 -12.01 -6.19
N ILE A 12 3.25 -12.14 -6.92
CA ILE A 12 3.21 -12.15 -8.38
C ILE A 12 2.60 -10.84 -8.92
N PRO A 13 3.07 -10.31 -10.07
CA PRO A 13 2.58 -9.05 -10.63
C PRO A 13 1.07 -8.98 -10.86
N GLU A 14 0.43 -10.10 -11.20
CA GLU A 14 -1.01 -10.22 -11.44
C GLU A 14 -1.81 -9.80 -10.20
N ASN A 15 -1.28 -10.10 -9.00
CA ASN A 15 -1.94 -9.81 -7.74
C ASN A 15 -1.88 -8.33 -7.34
N VAL A 16 -1.07 -7.49 -8.00
CA VAL A 16 -1.09 -6.03 -7.79
C VAL A 16 -2.43 -5.44 -8.20
N SER A 17 -2.97 -5.88 -9.34
CA SER A 17 -4.27 -5.41 -9.83
C SER A 17 -5.44 -5.95 -8.99
N PHE A 18 -5.31 -7.19 -8.53
CA PHE A 18 -6.27 -7.82 -7.65
C PHE A 18 -6.33 -7.11 -6.29
N SER A 19 -5.18 -6.89 -5.65
CA SER A 19 -5.11 -6.29 -4.31
C SER A 19 -5.73 -4.90 -4.26
N ARG A 20 -5.35 -4.00 -5.19
CA ARG A 20 -5.92 -2.65 -5.24
C ARG A 20 -7.42 -2.67 -5.51
N SER A 21 -7.91 -3.59 -6.34
CA SER A 21 -9.34 -3.69 -6.65
C SER A 21 -10.13 -4.18 -5.44
N THR A 22 -9.63 -5.19 -4.73
CA THR A 22 -10.25 -5.75 -3.53
C THR A 22 -10.30 -4.71 -2.40
N VAL A 23 -9.19 -4.05 -2.10
CA VAL A 23 -9.14 -3.01 -1.05
C VAL A 23 -10.07 -1.85 -1.40
N SER A 24 -10.08 -1.40 -2.66
CA SER A 24 -11.03 -0.36 -3.08
C SER A 24 -12.49 -0.79 -2.97
N ALA A 25 -12.83 -2.01 -3.38
CA ALA A 25 -14.19 -2.52 -3.24
C ALA A 25 -14.61 -2.55 -1.77
N PHE A 26 -13.70 -2.91 -0.86
CA PHE A 26 -13.93 -2.87 0.57
C PHE A 26 -14.18 -1.45 1.09
N CYS A 27 -13.48 -0.44 0.56
CA CYS A 27 -13.67 0.97 0.92
C CYS A 27 -15.00 1.56 0.43
N LEU A 28 -15.73 0.94 -0.50
CA LEU A 28 -17.00 1.48 -1.02
C LEU A 28 -18.05 1.70 0.07
N ALA A 29 -18.00 0.91 1.14
CA ALA A 29 -18.90 1.05 2.29
C ALA A 29 -18.68 2.36 3.09
N LEU A 30 -17.61 3.11 2.81
CA LEU A 30 -17.32 4.43 3.36
C LEU A 30 -17.83 5.57 2.47
N ASP A 31 -18.57 5.25 1.39
CA ASP A 31 -19.09 6.19 0.40
C ASP A 31 -18.03 7.16 -0.18
N PRO A 32 -16.92 6.64 -0.73
CA PRO A 32 -15.84 7.47 -1.26
C PRO A 32 -16.23 8.09 -2.62
N SER A 33 -15.66 9.26 -2.91
CA SER A 33 -15.62 9.77 -4.29
C SER A 33 -14.76 8.89 -5.19
N VAL A 34 -14.95 9.00 -6.51
CA VAL A 34 -14.13 8.27 -7.50
C VAL A 34 -12.65 8.64 -7.38
N GLU A 35 -12.36 9.90 -7.07
CA GLU A 35 -10.99 10.40 -6.87
C GLU A 35 -10.34 9.76 -5.65
N GLU A 36 -11.00 9.82 -4.48
CA GLU A 36 -10.50 9.18 -3.25
C GLU A 36 -10.32 7.67 -3.42
N LEU A 37 -11.17 7.02 -4.21
CA LEU A 37 -11.03 5.60 -4.51
C LEU A 37 -9.79 5.33 -5.38
N ASN A 38 -9.49 6.19 -6.34
CA ASN A 38 -8.31 6.08 -7.21
C ASN A 38 -7.01 6.36 -6.44
N ASP A 39 -7.04 7.28 -5.47
CA ASP A 39 -5.93 7.52 -4.55
C ASP A 39 -5.55 6.24 -3.80
N VAL A 40 -6.54 5.58 -3.19
CA VAL A 40 -6.34 4.30 -2.49
C VAL A 40 -5.81 3.22 -3.42
N LYS A 41 -6.37 3.09 -4.64
CA LYS A 41 -5.87 2.11 -5.63
C LYS A 41 -4.41 2.31 -5.94
N THR A 42 -4.02 3.56 -6.16
CA THR A 42 -2.66 3.92 -6.54
C THR A 42 -1.70 3.64 -5.40
N ALA A 43 -2.02 4.08 -4.19
CA ALA A 43 -1.17 3.84 -3.02
C ALA A 43 -0.99 2.34 -2.71
N VAL A 44 -2.07 1.55 -2.77
CA VAL A 44 -1.98 0.09 -2.59
C VAL A 44 -1.16 -0.56 -3.71
N SER A 45 -1.32 -0.10 -4.96
CA SER A 45 -0.53 -0.59 -6.10
C SER A 45 0.97 -0.35 -5.89
N GLU A 46 1.36 0.83 -5.43
CA GLU A 46 2.76 1.17 -5.13
C GLU A 46 3.32 0.34 -3.96
N ALA A 47 2.57 0.22 -2.86
CA ALA A 47 3.01 -0.55 -1.69
C ALA A 47 3.23 -2.04 -2.04
N VAL A 48 2.28 -2.67 -2.73
CA VAL A 48 2.38 -4.08 -3.14
C VAL A 48 3.49 -4.27 -4.18
N THR A 49 3.65 -3.33 -5.11
CA THR A 49 4.77 -3.36 -6.08
C THR A 49 6.11 -3.28 -5.37
N ASN A 50 6.23 -2.43 -4.34
CA ASN A 50 7.45 -2.34 -3.54
C ASN A 50 7.77 -3.65 -2.81
N SER A 51 6.77 -4.31 -2.21
CA SER A 51 6.96 -5.62 -1.59
C SER A 51 7.46 -6.67 -2.60
N ILE A 52 6.90 -6.71 -3.82
CA ILE A 52 7.36 -7.65 -4.86
C ILE A 52 8.79 -7.33 -5.32
N VAL A 53 9.05 -6.07 -5.66
CA VAL A 53 10.27 -5.65 -6.38
C VAL A 53 11.45 -5.48 -5.44
N HIS A 54 11.23 -4.84 -4.29
CA HIS A 54 12.27 -4.46 -3.34
C HIS A 54 12.31 -5.40 -2.13
N GLY A 55 11.16 -5.80 -1.58
CA GLY A 55 11.11 -6.77 -0.48
C GLY A 55 11.55 -8.17 -0.93
N TYR A 56 10.88 -8.70 -1.94
CA TYR A 56 11.07 -10.07 -2.41
C TYR A 56 11.97 -10.21 -3.64
N GLU A 57 12.51 -9.11 -4.17
CA GLU A 57 13.42 -9.13 -5.32
C GLU A 57 12.86 -9.90 -6.53
N ASN A 58 11.56 -9.80 -6.76
CA ASN A 58 10.79 -10.52 -7.78
C ASN A 58 10.69 -12.04 -7.56
N ARG A 59 11.03 -12.59 -6.38
CA ARG A 59 10.67 -13.97 -6.00
C ARG A 59 9.15 -14.07 -5.95
N LYS A 60 8.59 -15.06 -6.66
CA LYS A 60 7.14 -15.22 -6.91
C LYS A 60 6.43 -16.15 -5.93
N THR A 61 7.18 -16.72 -4.98
CA THR A 61 6.71 -17.74 -4.03
C THR A 61 6.43 -17.17 -2.64
N GLU A 62 6.70 -15.88 -2.44
CA GLU A 62 6.59 -15.22 -1.15
C GLU A 62 5.15 -14.71 -0.94
N ILE A 63 4.79 -14.41 0.30
CA ILE A 63 3.43 -14.00 0.66
C ILE A 63 3.39 -12.52 1.03
N ILE A 64 2.49 -11.77 0.42
CA ILE A 64 2.17 -10.40 0.83
C ILE A 64 0.89 -10.44 1.66
N GLU A 65 0.89 -9.72 2.77
CA GLU A 65 -0.25 -9.61 3.67
C GLU A 65 -0.83 -8.20 3.60
N ILE A 66 -2.15 -8.09 3.47
CA ILE A 66 -2.87 -6.81 3.55
C ILE A 66 -3.96 -6.92 4.60
N THR A 67 -3.97 -5.97 5.52
CA THR A 67 -5.09 -5.73 6.44
C THR A 67 -5.67 -4.35 6.15
N ALA A 68 -6.98 -4.25 5.93
CA ALA A 68 -7.68 -2.97 5.84
C ALA A 68 -8.72 -2.87 6.95
N LYS A 69 -8.66 -1.81 7.75
CA LYS A 69 -9.58 -1.55 8.87
C LYS A 69 -10.34 -0.28 8.62
N CYS A 70 -11.65 -0.39 8.50
CA CYS A 70 -12.55 0.75 8.37
C CYS A 70 -13.05 1.14 9.76
N GLU A 71 -12.86 2.41 10.13
CA GLU A 71 -13.39 3.00 11.35
C GLU A 71 -13.97 4.38 11.01
N LYS A 72 -15.21 4.65 11.43
CA LYS A 72 -15.93 5.90 11.12
C LYS A 72 -15.96 6.17 9.61
N ASN A 73 -15.21 7.17 9.14
CA ASN A 73 -15.06 7.61 7.75
C ASN A 73 -13.62 7.43 7.24
N SER A 74 -12.82 6.58 7.84
CA SER A 74 -11.45 6.33 7.40
C SER A 74 -11.14 4.85 7.22
N VAL A 75 -10.12 4.57 6.42
CA VAL A 75 -9.51 3.24 6.30
C VAL A 75 -8.03 3.32 6.65
N GLU A 76 -7.60 2.45 7.57
CA GLU A 76 -6.18 2.13 7.79
C GLU A 76 -5.85 0.86 7.00
N ILE A 77 -4.87 0.94 6.11
CA ILE A 77 -4.40 -0.17 5.29
C ILE A 77 -2.96 -0.48 5.71
N LEU A 78 -2.72 -1.71 6.16
CA LEU A 78 -1.40 -2.22 6.50
C LEU A 78 -0.99 -3.27 5.45
N ILE A 79 0.12 -3.04 4.76
CA ILE A 79 0.75 -3.97 3.84
C ILE A 79 2.05 -4.47 4.48
N VAL A 80 2.23 -5.79 4.54
CA VAL A 80 3.41 -6.42 5.15
C VAL A 80 4.05 -7.40 4.18
N ASP A 81 5.37 -7.32 4.08
CA ASP A 81 6.23 -8.34 3.48
C ASP A 81 7.35 -8.77 4.44
N HIS A 82 7.84 -9.99 4.24
CA HIS A 82 8.91 -10.64 5.01
C HIS A 82 10.15 -10.84 4.11
N GLY A 83 10.49 -9.79 3.36
CA GLY A 83 11.56 -9.80 2.39
C GLY A 83 12.96 -9.53 2.96
N VAL A 84 13.72 -8.72 2.24
CA VAL A 84 15.07 -8.28 2.66
C VAL A 84 15.04 -7.07 3.60
N GLY A 85 13.87 -6.43 3.73
CA GLY A 85 13.70 -5.21 4.52
C GLY A 85 14.34 -3.96 3.90
N ILE A 86 14.27 -2.85 4.64
CA ILE A 86 14.78 -1.54 4.27
C ILE A 86 15.78 -1.08 5.35
N PRO A 87 17.10 -1.06 5.06
CA PRO A 87 18.12 -0.69 6.04
C PRO A 87 18.01 0.76 6.55
N ASP A 88 17.57 1.68 5.69
CA ASP A 88 17.38 3.08 6.01
C ASP A 88 16.04 3.55 5.42
N VAL A 89 14.98 3.43 6.22
CA VAL A 89 13.62 3.81 5.83
C VAL A 89 13.55 5.30 5.49
N LYS A 90 14.25 6.15 6.24
CA LYS A 90 14.21 7.60 6.01
C LYS A 90 14.74 7.93 4.62
N ARG A 91 15.87 7.35 4.24
CA ARG A 91 16.44 7.49 2.90
C ARG A 91 15.56 6.86 1.83
N ALA A 92 14.95 5.70 2.12
CA ALA A 92 14.06 5.04 1.17
C ALA A 92 12.84 5.88 0.79
N MET A 93 12.36 6.70 1.72
CA MET A 93 11.24 7.62 1.51
C MET A 93 11.64 8.95 0.85
N GLU A 94 12.92 9.17 0.54
CA GLU A 94 13.34 10.35 -0.23
C GLU A 94 12.86 10.24 -1.69
N PRO A 95 12.34 11.32 -2.29
CA PRO A 95 11.93 11.31 -3.69
C PRO A 95 13.06 10.87 -4.62
N PHE A 96 12.71 10.05 -5.61
CA PHE A 96 13.64 9.50 -6.62
C PHE A 96 14.69 8.51 -6.10
N PHE A 97 14.65 8.14 -4.83
CA PHE A 97 15.52 7.09 -4.32
C PHE A 97 15.05 5.71 -4.78
N THR A 98 15.98 4.86 -5.24
CA THR A 98 15.70 3.46 -5.58
C THR A 98 16.95 2.60 -5.41
N THR A 99 16.76 1.36 -4.98
CA THR A 99 17.84 0.34 -4.98
C THR A 99 18.00 -0.35 -6.33
N LYS A 100 17.11 -0.07 -7.30
CA LYS A 100 17.04 -0.72 -8.62
C LYS A 100 16.96 0.30 -9.77
N PRO A 101 17.94 1.21 -9.93
CA PRO A 101 17.89 2.28 -10.94
C PRO A 101 17.90 1.75 -12.39
N ASN A 102 18.45 0.57 -12.63
CA ASN A 102 18.54 -0.04 -13.96
C ASN A 102 17.26 -0.77 -14.40
N GLU A 103 16.25 -0.91 -13.52
CA GLU A 103 14.96 -1.55 -13.83
C GLU A 103 13.86 -0.50 -14.18
N GLU A 104 14.26 0.66 -14.71
CA GLU A 104 13.36 1.80 -15.04
C GLU A 104 12.47 2.26 -13.87
N ARG A 105 12.92 2.06 -12.62
CA ARG A 105 12.19 2.46 -11.42
C ARG A 105 12.50 3.91 -11.07
N SER A 106 11.48 4.75 -11.11
CA SER A 106 11.59 6.19 -10.86
C SER A 106 11.92 6.57 -9.42
N GLY A 107 11.78 5.65 -8.45
CA GLY A 107 11.94 5.97 -7.02
C GLY A 107 10.81 6.84 -6.46
N MET A 108 9.63 6.83 -7.11
CA MET A 108 8.51 7.69 -6.74
C MET A 108 7.44 7.01 -5.89
N GLY A 109 7.53 5.70 -5.63
CA GLY A 109 6.45 4.94 -4.98
C GLY A 109 6.01 5.51 -3.63
N PHE A 110 6.95 5.82 -2.73
CA PHE A 110 6.60 6.44 -1.44
C PHE A 110 6.08 7.87 -1.59
N THR A 111 6.64 8.67 -2.50
CA THR A 111 6.15 10.02 -2.80
C THR A 111 4.70 9.98 -3.30
N ILE A 112 4.36 9.01 -4.14
CA ILE A 112 3.00 8.77 -4.64
C ILE A 112 2.07 8.41 -3.48
N MET A 113 2.47 7.49 -2.61
CA MET A 113 1.69 7.15 -1.40
C MET A 113 1.46 8.37 -0.51
N GLN A 114 2.50 9.18 -0.25
CA GLN A 114 2.42 10.40 0.56
C GLN A 114 1.56 11.49 -0.07
N THR A 115 1.43 11.50 -1.40
CA THR A 115 0.59 12.46 -2.13
C THR A 115 -0.88 12.09 -2.02
N PHE A 116 -1.20 10.79 -2.07
CA PHE A 116 -2.58 10.30 -2.18
C PHE A 116 -3.19 9.85 -0.86
N MET A 117 -2.39 9.60 0.18
CA MET A 117 -2.85 9.19 1.50
C MET A 117 -2.64 10.32 2.50
N ASP A 118 -3.51 10.40 3.53
CA ASP A 118 -3.40 11.45 4.54
C ASP A 118 -2.22 11.18 5.48
N GLU A 119 -1.95 9.91 5.79
CA GLU A 119 -0.80 9.50 6.59
C GLU A 119 -0.15 8.25 5.98
N VAL A 120 1.18 8.24 5.98
CA VAL A 120 2.01 7.11 5.56
C VAL A 120 3.07 6.88 6.63
N ALA A 121 3.10 5.67 7.18
CA ALA A 121 4.15 5.23 8.09
C ALA A 121 4.79 3.97 7.53
N VAL A 122 6.13 3.96 7.50
CA VAL A 122 6.91 2.81 7.05
C VAL A 122 7.81 2.38 8.20
N ASP A 123 7.80 1.10 8.51
CA ASP A 123 8.72 0.48 9.44
C ASP A 123 9.38 -0.71 8.76
N SER A 124 10.65 -0.95 9.03
CA SER A 124 11.31 -2.14 8.54
C SER A 124 12.36 -2.62 9.53
N LYS A 125 12.27 -3.91 9.87
CA LYS A 125 13.12 -4.55 10.87
C LYS A 125 13.20 -6.04 10.61
N ASP A 126 14.39 -6.61 10.78
CA ASP A 126 14.62 -8.07 10.73
C ASP A 126 14.09 -8.76 9.45
N GLY A 127 14.18 -8.07 8.30
CA GLY A 127 13.68 -8.57 7.01
C GLY A 127 12.19 -8.33 6.76
N GLU A 128 11.45 -7.82 7.74
CA GLU A 128 10.05 -7.46 7.57
C GLU A 128 9.93 -5.97 7.18
N THR A 129 9.03 -5.64 6.26
CA THR A 129 8.63 -4.27 5.93
C THR A 129 7.14 -4.11 6.16
N ARG A 130 6.76 -3.05 6.86
CA ARG A 130 5.37 -2.68 7.14
C ARG A 130 5.10 -1.29 6.57
N VAL A 131 4.15 -1.21 5.65
CA VAL A 131 3.65 0.06 5.11
C VAL A 131 2.23 0.25 5.61
N LYS A 132 2.04 1.26 6.47
CA LYS A 132 0.73 1.70 6.96
C LYS A 132 0.29 2.95 6.22
N LEU A 133 -0.92 2.92 5.69
CA LEU A 133 -1.55 4.00 4.95
C LEU A 133 -2.88 4.36 5.63
N LEU A 134 -3.16 5.64 5.84
CA LEU A 134 -4.45 6.12 6.32
C LEU A 134 -5.09 7.02 5.26
N LYS A 135 -6.36 6.78 4.97
CA LYS A 135 -7.20 7.69 4.17
C LYS A 135 -8.49 8.00 4.92
N ARG A 136 -8.85 9.27 4.98
CA ARG A 136 -10.12 9.81 5.47
C ARG A 136 -10.96 10.18 4.27
N PHE A 137 -12.17 9.64 4.22
CA PHE A 137 -13.15 9.94 3.19
C PHE A 137 -14.06 11.04 3.69
N LYS A 138 -14.41 11.97 2.80
CA LYS A 138 -15.35 13.03 3.16
C LYS A 138 -16.76 12.49 3.39
N GLY A 139 -17.11 11.36 2.75
CA GLY A 139 -18.48 10.87 2.67
C GLY A 139 -19.36 11.85 1.89
N ASN A 140 -20.49 11.40 1.32
CA ASN A 140 -21.52 12.38 0.98
C ASN A 140 -22.20 12.83 2.28
N ASP A 141 -22.06 14.11 2.64
CA ASP A 141 -22.88 14.78 3.67
C ASP A 141 -24.37 14.89 3.29
N ASN A 142 -24.88 13.98 2.43
CA ASN A 142 -26.24 14.00 1.89
C ASN A 142 -27.01 12.73 2.28
N VAL A 143 -27.20 12.50 3.59
CA VAL A 143 -28.34 11.73 4.11
C VAL A 143 -28.87 12.39 5.38
#